data_AF-A0A2V8F9G1-F1
#
_entry.id   AF-A0A2V8F9G1-F1
#
_cell.length_a   1.000
_cell.length_b   1.000
_cell.length_c   1.000
_cell.angle_alpha   90.00
_cell.angle_beta   90.00
_cell.angle_gamma   90.00
#
_symmetry.space_group_name_H-M   'P 1'
#
loop_
_entity.id
_entity.type
_entity.pdbx_description
1 polymer ?
#
loop_
_entity_poly.entity_id
_entity_poly.type
_entity_poly.pdbx_seq_one_letter_code
_entity_poly.pdbx_strand_id
1 'polypeptide(L)'
;MSGGGGLIPGIAEGAAGLANVPDLTPVANTGRSADLDSIATYLALGVRAPISPVSSHTVKKGRTLFAEAGCQNCHGGPNWTISALDFTPPPAASQIADAQLVKFLCRVGTFDPNLFADGVSNEIRANNAANVQARGILGFNPPSLVSVYASAPYLHSGAAATLDAVLENVTHRSVGRADGLDTLTDPHDRKELVRFLESIDRGTEPFLNVIIPPRACGPR
;
A
#
# COMPACT_ATOMS: atom_id res chain seq x y z
N MET A 1 -8.62 -19.93 0.72
CA MET A 1 -10.01 -19.72 0.28
C MET A 1 -9.94 -19.10 -1.10
N SER A 2 -10.43 -19.81 -2.13
CA SER A 2 -10.58 -19.25 -3.48
C SER A 2 -11.76 -18.28 -3.43
N GLY A 3 -11.62 -17.05 -3.94
CA GLY A 3 -12.67 -16.03 -3.87
C GLY A 3 -14.01 -16.53 -4.44
N GLY A 4 -15.12 -16.16 -3.81
CA GLY A 4 -16.49 -16.49 -4.22
C GLY A 4 -17.41 -15.27 -4.20
N GLY A 5 -18.72 -15.48 -4.30
CA GLY A 5 -19.73 -14.41 -4.25
C GLY A 5 -19.68 -13.53 -2.99
N GLY A 6 -19.11 -14.04 -1.90
CA GLY A 6 -18.89 -13.27 -0.67
C GLY A 6 -20.20 -12.74 -0.11
N LEU A 7 -20.23 -11.47 0.28
CA LEU A 7 -21.42 -10.81 0.84
C LEU A 7 -22.43 -10.34 -0.24
N ILE A 8 -22.33 -10.82 -1.48
CA ILE A 8 -23.29 -10.51 -2.54
C ILE A 8 -24.37 -11.60 -2.53
N PRO A 9 -25.61 -11.29 -2.13
CA PRO A 9 -26.68 -12.29 -2.06
C PRO A 9 -26.96 -12.91 -3.44
N GLY A 10 -27.14 -14.23 -3.49
CA GLY A 10 -27.53 -14.95 -4.70
C GLY A 10 -26.39 -15.37 -5.63
N ILE A 11 -25.13 -15.09 -5.28
CA ILE A 11 -23.96 -15.60 -6.00
C ILE A 11 -23.39 -16.82 -5.26
N ALA A 12 -23.16 -17.92 -5.97
CA ALA A 12 -22.56 -19.13 -5.41
C ALA A 12 -21.13 -18.85 -4.87
N GLU A 13 -20.65 -19.64 -3.91
CA GLU A 13 -19.25 -19.55 -3.47
C GLU A 13 -18.28 -20.19 -4.49
N GLY A 14 -17.02 -19.75 -4.44
CA GLY A 14 -15.93 -20.25 -5.30
C GLY A 14 -16.05 -19.89 -6.79
N ALA A 15 -15.39 -20.69 -7.64
CA ALA A 15 -15.25 -20.43 -9.08
C ALA A 15 -16.58 -20.29 -9.85
N ALA A 16 -17.63 -20.99 -9.41
CA ALA A 16 -18.97 -20.89 -9.99
C ALA A 16 -19.64 -19.53 -9.70
N GLY A 17 -19.27 -18.88 -8.59
CA GLY A 17 -19.70 -17.54 -8.23
C GLY A 17 -18.97 -16.45 -8.99
N LEU A 18 -17.66 -16.61 -9.18
CA LEU A 18 -16.78 -15.63 -9.84
C LEU A 18 -17.28 -15.20 -11.23
N ALA A 19 -17.87 -16.13 -12.00
CA ALA A 19 -18.44 -15.82 -13.32
C ALA A 19 -19.70 -14.94 -13.26
N ASN A 20 -20.36 -14.88 -12.10
CA ASN A 20 -21.57 -14.12 -11.84
C ASN A 20 -21.31 -12.83 -11.04
N VAL A 21 -20.08 -12.63 -10.54
CA VAL A 21 -19.67 -11.36 -9.95
C VAL A 21 -19.52 -10.37 -11.10
N PRO A 22 -20.30 -9.27 -11.12
CA PRO A 22 -20.16 -8.28 -12.17
C PRO A 22 -18.71 -7.77 -12.19
N ASP A 23 -18.15 -7.63 -13.39
CA ASP A 23 -16.86 -6.95 -13.59
C ASP A 23 -16.89 -5.56 -12.94
N LEU A 24 -15.73 -4.94 -12.73
CA LEU A 24 -15.65 -3.58 -12.20
C LEU A 24 -16.36 -2.61 -13.15
N THR A 25 -17.67 -2.45 -13.00
CA THR A 25 -18.48 -1.57 -13.84
C THR A 25 -18.20 -0.11 -13.48
N PRO A 26 -18.43 0.84 -14.39
CA PRO A 26 -18.34 2.26 -14.08
C PRO A 26 -19.43 2.74 -13.11
N VAL A 27 -20.37 1.87 -12.74
CA VAL A 27 -21.45 2.17 -11.78
C VAL A 27 -20.98 1.84 -10.38
N ALA A 28 -21.32 2.71 -9.42
CA ALA A 28 -21.02 2.49 -8.02
C ALA A 28 -21.58 1.15 -7.51
N ASN A 29 -20.91 0.58 -6.50
CA ASN A 29 -21.40 -0.62 -5.83
C ASN A 29 -22.60 -0.35 -4.91
N THR A 30 -22.93 0.94 -4.67
CA THR A 30 -24.05 1.35 -3.83
C THR A 30 -25.39 0.79 -4.32
N GLY A 31 -26.21 0.29 -3.41
CA GLY A 31 -27.55 -0.24 -3.69
C GLY A 31 -27.56 -1.68 -4.19
N ARG A 32 -26.39 -2.32 -4.35
CA ARG A 32 -26.28 -3.73 -4.76
C ARG A 32 -26.40 -4.71 -3.58
N SER A 33 -26.03 -4.28 -2.37
CA SER A 33 -26.16 -5.07 -1.14
C SER A 33 -26.27 -4.12 0.05
N ALA A 34 -27.38 -4.23 0.79
CA ALA A 34 -27.63 -3.39 1.97
C ALA A 34 -26.56 -3.58 3.06
N ASP A 35 -26.01 -4.79 3.19
CA ASP A 35 -24.94 -5.09 4.15
C ASP A 35 -23.63 -4.41 3.75
N LEU A 36 -23.25 -4.47 2.46
CA LEU A 36 -22.06 -3.79 1.96
C LEU A 36 -22.19 -2.26 2.02
N ASP A 37 -23.39 -1.72 1.77
CA ASP A 37 -23.67 -0.30 1.92
C ASP A 37 -23.57 0.15 3.39
N SER A 38 -24.04 -0.68 4.32
CA SER A 38 -23.93 -0.44 5.76
C SER A 38 -22.46 -0.43 6.22
N ILE A 39 -21.65 -1.39 5.75
CA ILE A 39 -20.21 -1.43 6.01
C ILE A 39 -19.53 -0.19 5.41
N ALA A 40 -19.82 0.17 4.16
CA ALA A 40 -19.24 1.35 3.52
C ALA A 40 -19.58 2.64 4.29
N THR A 41 -20.82 2.76 4.76
CA THR A 41 -21.27 3.90 5.58
C THR A 41 -20.55 3.94 6.92
N TYR A 42 -20.42 2.79 7.59
CA TYR A 42 -19.68 2.68 8.85
C TYR A 42 -18.20 3.05 8.70
N LEU A 43 -17.53 2.58 7.64
CA LEU A 43 -16.13 2.95 7.36
C LEU A 43 -15.99 4.45 7.07
N ALA A 44 -16.90 5.03 6.29
CA ALA A 44 -16.85 6.45 5.93
C ALA A 44 -17.12 7.38 7.13
N LEU A 45 -18.09 7.04 7.97
CA LEU A 45 -18.59 7.92 9.03
C LEU A 45 -18.08 7.56 10.43
N GLY A 46 -17.90 6.27 10.71
CA GLY A 46 -17.62 5.75 12.06
C GLY A 46 -16.15 5.44 12.32
N VAL A 47 -15.34 5.15 11.29
CA VAL A 47 -13.92 4.84 11.47
C VAL A 47 -13.06 6.09 11.28
N ARG A 48 -12.13 6.32 12.20
CA ARG A 48 -11.16 7.42 12.15
C ARG A 48 -9.77 6.89 12.42
N ALA A 49 -8.79 7.45 11.72
CA ALA A 49 -7.40 7.16 11.97
C ALA A 49 -7.01 7.77 13.34
N PRO A 50 -6.25 7.05 14.18
CA PRO A 50 -5.79 7.55 15.47
C PRO A 50 -5.02 8.88 15.37
N ILE A 51 -5.23 9.79 16.32
CA ILE A 51 -4.45 11.04 16.42
C ILE A 51 -3.09 10.69 17.03
N SER A 52 -2.01 11.13 16.39
CA SER A 52 -0.67 10.78 16.85
C SER A 52 -0.41 11.32 18.27
N PRO A 53 0.17 10.53 19.17
CA PRO A 53 0.65 11.04 20.46
C PRO A 53 1.91 11.91 20.29
N VAL A 54 2.58 11.87 19.13
CA VAL A 54 3.77 12.67 18.83
C VAL A 54 3.35 13.91 18.05
N SER A 55 3.61 15.09 18.61
CA SER A 55 3.32 16.35 17.92
C SER A 55 4.19 16.55 16.69
N SER A 56 3.59 16.78 15.53
CA SER A 56 4.30 17.07 14.27
C SER A 56 5.15 18.36 14.34
N HIS A 57 4.88 19.25 15.29
CA HIS A 57 5.63 20.50 15.48
C HIS A 57 7.04 20.30 16.06
N THR A 58 7.30 19.17 16.73
CA THR A 58 8.57 18.89 17.42
C THR A 58 9.55 18.05 16.60
N VAL A 59 9.12 17.56 15.43
CA VAL A 59 9.87 16.60 14.59
C VAL A 59 10.33 17.21 13.26
N LYS A 60 10.71 18.49 13.28
CA LYS A 60 11.10 19.25 12.09
C LYS A 60 12.28 18.60 11.33
N LYS A 61 13.29 18.10 12.05
CA LYS A 61 14.45 17.43 11.43
C LYS A 61 14.02 16.17 10.66
N GLY A 62 13.22 15.30 11.28
CA GLY A 62 12.69 14.11 10.62
C GLY A 62 11.83 14.43 9.39
N ARG A 63 11.04 15.51 9.44
CA ARG A 63 10.27 15.99 8.28
C ARG A 63 11.18 16.43 7.13
N THR A 64 12.26 17.15 7.42
CA THR A 64 13.26 17.54 6.42
C THR A 64 13.92 16.32 5.80
N LEU A 65 14.38 15.38 6.63
CA LEU A 65 15.00 14.13 6.17
C LEU A 65 14.06 13.30 5.29
N PHE A 66 12.77 13.23 5.62
CA PHE A 66 11.76 12.56 4.80
C PHE A 66 11.68 13.15 3.39
N ALA A 67 11.73 14.48 3.29
CA ALA A 67 11.70 15.19 2.01
C ALA A 67 13.00 15.00 1.21
N GLU A 68 14.15 15.09 1.88
CA GLU A 68 15.48 14.93 1.29
C GLU A 68 15.73 13.50 0.79
N ALA A 69 15.24 12.49 1.52
CA ALA A 69 15.27 11.09 1.08
C ALA A 69 14.21 10.75 0.01
N GLY A 70 13.35 11.70 -0.37
CA GLY A 70 12.35 11.53 -1.41
C GLY A 70 11.18 10.61 -1.01
N CYS A 71 10.96 10.36 0.29
CA CYS A 71 9.90 9.48 0.77
C CYS A 71 8.50 9.97 0.33
N GLN A 72 8.30 11.29 0.25
CA GLN A 72 7.08 11.94 -0.22
C GLN A 72 6.71 11.61 -1.66
N ASN A 73 7.66 11.15 -2.47
CA ASN A 73 7.38 10.83 -3.88
C ASN A 73 6.49 9.59 -4.05
N CYS A 74 6.32 8.78 -2.99
CA CYS A 74 5.36 7.69 -2.93
C CYS A 74 4.39 7.82 -1.74
N HIS A 75 4.84 8.44 -0.63
CA HIS A 75 4.07 8.61 0.60
C HIS A 75 3.64 10.06 0.85
N GLY A 76 3.50 10.86 -0.21
CA GLY A 76 2.98 12.23 -0.17
C GLY A 76 1.51 12.31 -0.56
N GLY A 77 1.06 13.50 -0.95
CA GLY A 77 -0.34 13.77 -1.25
C GLY A 77 -1.21 13.92 0.00
N PRO A 78 -2.50 14.28 -0.17
CA PRO A 78 -3.41 14.60 0.93
C PRO A 78 -3.66 13.42 1.88
N ASN A 79 -3.43 12.19 1.42
CA ASN A 79 -3.61 10.97 2.20
C ASN A 79 -2.28 10.25 2.49
N TRP A 80 -1.13 10.90 2.31
CA TRP A 80 0.20 10.29 2.55
C TRP A 80 0.44 9.00 1.76
N THR A 81 -0.12 8.94 0.55
CA THR A 81 0.07 7.90 -0.46
C THR A 81 -0.26 8.46 -1.84
N ILE A 82 0.43 7.95 -2.87
CA ILE A 82 0.09 8.15 -4.29
C ILE A 82 -0.99 7.20 -4.80
N SER A 83 -1.45 6.26 -3.97
CA SER A 83 -2.51 5.32 -4.31
C SER A 83 -3.80 6.07 -4.66
N ALA A 84 -4.16 6.04 -5.95
CA ALA A 84 -5.37 6.65 -6.46
C ALA A 84 -5.90 5.85 -7.65
N LEU A 85 -7.22 5.80 -7.77
CA LEU A 85 -7.87 5.32 -8.99
C LEU A 85 -7.86 6.45 -10.02
N ASP A 86 -7.10 6.29 -11.10
CA ASP A 86 -6.96 7.31 -12.16
C ASP A 86 -7.56 6.88 -13.50
N PHE A 87 -8.44 5.87 -13.49
CA PHE A 87 -9.18 5.37 -14.65
C PHE A 87 -10.64 5.11 -14.27
N THR A 88 -11.51 5.07 -15.28
CA THR A 88 -12.89 4.60 -15.10
C THR A 88 -12.91 3.08 -15.24
N PRO A 89 -13.37 2.32 -14.24
CA PRO A 89 -13.45 0.87 -14.36
C PRO A 89 -14.45 0.41 -15.46
N PRO A 90 -14.17 -0.71 -16.15
CA PRO A 90 -13.01 -1.57 -15.97
C PRO A 90 -11.74 -0.97 -16.63
N PRO A 91 -10.54 -1.32 -16.14
CA PRO A 91 -9.29 -0.87 -16.76
C PRO A 91 -9.16 -1.45 -18.18
N ALA A 92 -8.41 -0.77 -19.05
CA ALA A 92 -8.12 -1.32 -20.37
C ALA A 92 -7.26 -2.59 -20.23
N ALA A 93 -7.53 -3.62 -21.03
CA ALA A 93 -6.80 -4.90 -20.97
C ALA A 93 -5.27 -4.72 -21.13
N SER A 94 -4.84 -3.71 -21.89
CA SER A 94 -3.42 -3.35 -22.06
C SER A 94 -2.75 -2.82 -20.79
N GLN A 95 -3.53 -2.42 -19.78
CA GLN A 95 -3.03 -1.95 -18.48
C GLN A 95 -2.91 -3.07 -17.46
N ILE A 96 -3.38 -4.28 -17.79
CA ILE A 96 -3.31 -5.46 -16.95
C ILE A 96 -2.14 -6.32 -17.41
N ALA A 97 -1.18 -6.54 -16.53
CA ALA A 97 -0.11 -7.49 -16.76
C ALA A 97 -0.05 -8.46 -15.59
N ASP A 98 -0.02 -9.75 -15.90
CA ASP A 98 0.09 -10.82 -14.90
C ASP A 98 -1.05 -10.79 -13.85
N ALA A 99 -2.25 -10.42 -14.30
CA ALA A 99 -3.44 -10.17 -13.47
C ALA A 99 -3.28 -9.02 -12.44
N GLN A 100 -2.37 -8.08 -12.68
CA GLN A 100 -2.13 -6.91 -11.84
C GLN A 100 -2.19 -5.61 -12.65
N LEU A 101 -2.61 -4.52 -11.99
CA LEU A 101 -2.52 -3.16 -12.54
C LEU A 101 -1.14 -2.57 -12.23
N VAL A 102 -0.13 -3.04 -12.98
CA VAL A 102 1.30 -2.75 -12.71
C VAL A 102 1.62 -1.26 -12.71
N LYS A 103 0.83 -0.43 -13.41
CA LYS A 103 0.92 1.03 -13.38
C LYS A 103 0.96 1.62 -11.95
N PHE A 104 0.23 1.04 -11.00
CA PHE A 104 0.15 1.53 -9.62
C PHE A 104 1.14 0.85 -8.66
N LEU A 105 1.94 -0.08 -9.15
CA LEU A 105 2.85 -0.86 -8.31
C LEU A 105 4.24 -0.23 -8.32
N CYS A 106 4.80 -0.05 -7.13
CA CYS A 106 6.14 0.46 -6.90
C CYS A 106 7.06 -0.65 -6.40
N ARG A 107 8.22 -0.79 -7.04
CA ARG A 107 9.23 -1.80 -6.72
C ARG A 107 10.22 -1.21 -5.74
N VAL A 108 9.97 -1.43 -4.47
CA VAL A 108 10.71 -0.78 -3.37
C VAL A 108 11.63 -1.72 -2.60
N GLY A 109 11.88 -2.92 -3.12
CA GLY A 109 12.82 -3.88 -2.53
C GLY A 109 12.36 -4.52 -1.21
N THR A 110 11.07 -4.45 -0.88
CA THR A 110 10.51 -5.01 0.37
C THR A 110 9.87 -6.38 0.20
N PHE A 111 9.77 -6.90 -1.02
CA PHE A 111 9.31 -8.26 -1.28
C PHE A 111 10.47 -9.24 -1.12
N ASP A 112 10.35 -10.17 -0.17
CA ASP A 112 11.26 -11.31 -0.05
C ASP A 112 10.53 -12.59 -0.47
N PRO A 113 10.88 -13.19 -1.61
CA PRO A 113 10.28 -14.44 -2.07
C PRO A 113 10.52 -15.62 -1.12
N ASN A 114 11.58 -15.58 -0.30
CA ASN A 114 11.95 -16.67 0.59
C ASN A 114 11.05 -16.77 1.82
N LEU A 115 10.41 -15.66 2.24
CA LEU A 115 9.39 -15.68 3.28
C LEU A 115 8.17 -16.54 2.91
N PHE A 116 8.03 -16.88 1.63
CA PHE A 116 6.91 -17.65 1.08
C PHE A 116 7.33 -19.04 0.56
N ALA A 117 8.55 -19.49 0.89
CA ALA A 117 9.10 -20.77 0.46
C ALA A 117 8.71 -21.97 1.35
N ASP A 118 7.98 -21.74 2.44
CA ASP A 118 7.55 -22.76 3.41
C ASP A 118 6.46 -23.71 2.88
N GLY A 119 5.94 -23.45 1.69
CA GLY A 119 4.88 -24.24 1.07
C GLY A 119 3.49 -24.04 1.69
N VAL A 120 3.32 -23.08 2.59
CA VAL A 120 2.06 -22.74 3.27
C VAL A 120 1.70 -21.26 3.15
N SER A 121 2.69 -20.37 3.02
CA SER A 121 2.54 -18.92 2.89
C SER A 121 2.33 -18.46 1.43
N ASN A 122 1.77 -19.32 0.58
CA ASN A 122 1.61 -19.08 -0.85
C ASN A 122 0.24 -18.51 -1.23
N GLU A 123 0.20 -17.88 -2.42
CA GLU A 123 -1.04 -17.47 -3.05
C GLU A 123 -1.78 -18.71 -3.60
N ILE A 124 -3.06 -18.87 -3.26
CA ILE A 124 -3.92 -19.86 -3.91
C ILE A 124 -4.67 -19.16 -5.04
N ARG A 125 -4.36 -19.53 -6.29
CA ARG A 125 -5.00 -18.93 -7.46
C ARG A 125 -6.27 -19.69 -7.86
N ALA A 126 -7.22 -18.95 -8.44
CA ALA A 126 -8.51 -19.47 -8.87
C ALA A 126 -8.43 -20.59 -9.92
N ASN A 127 -7.29 -20.76 -10.61
CA ASN A 127 -7.05 -21.82 -11.59
C ASN A 127 -6.65 -23.18 -10.97
N ASN A 128 -6.95 -23.41 -9.69
CA ASN A 128 -6.56 -24.60 -8.93
C ASN A 128 -5.04 -24.89 -8.90
N ALA A 129 -4.19 -23.91 -9.23
CA ALA A 129 -2.77 -24.01 -8.98
C ALA A 129 -2.53 -23.81 -7.49
N ALA A 130 -2.43 -24.92 -6.76
CA ALA A 130 -2.01 -24.89 -5.36
C ALA A 130 -0.56 -24.41 -5.30
N ASN A 131 -0.28 -23.54 -4.33
CA ASN A 131 1.08 -23.22 -3.89
C ASN A 131 1.94 -22.43 -4.89
N VAL A 132 1.40 -21.33 -5.44
CA VAL A 132 2.17 -20.42 -6.30
C VAL A 132 2.69 -19.24 -5.50
N GLN A 133 3.93 -18.85 -5.81
CA GLN A 133 4.59 -17.70 -5.19
C GLN A 133 3.73 -16.43 -5.35
N ALA A 134 3.62 -15.66 -4.27
CA ALA A 134 2.90 -14.39 -4.25
C ALA A 134 3.45 -13.38 -5.28
N ARG A 135 2.56 -12.57 -5.86
CA ARG A 135 2.89 -11.63 -6.97
C ARG A 135 3.53 -10.29 -6.53
N GLY A 136 4.38 -10.31 -5.51
CA GLY A 136 5.02 -9.09 -4.98
C GLY A 136 6.21 -8.57 -5.81
N ILE A 137 6.71 -9.36 -6.76
CA ILE A 137 7.88 -8.99 -7.59
C ILE A 137 7.61 -7.80 -8.52
N LEU A 138 6.34 -7.56 -8.89
CA LEU A 138 5.94 -6.40 -9.69
C LEU A 138 5.80 -5.12 -8.86
N GLY A 139 5.86 -5.23 -7.54
CA GLY A 139 5.81 -4.12 -6.59
C GLY A 139 4.51 -4.09 -5.79
N PHE A 140 4.35 -3.03 -5.00
CA PHE A 140 3.18 -2.79 -4.17
C PHE A 140 2.58 -1.42 -4.45
N ASN A 141 1.27 -1.31 -4.27
CA ASN A 141 0.64 -0.01 -4.20
C ASN A 141 1.07 0.66 -2.86
N PRO A 142 1.69 1.86 -2.87
CA PRO A 142 2.19 2.48 -1.66
C PRO A 142 1.09 2.68 -0.60
N PRO A 143 1.26 2.17 0.64
CA PRO A 143 0.29 2.41 1.70
C PRO A 143 0.32 3.87 2.18
N SER A 144 -0.81 4.33 2.72
CA SER A 144 -0.87 5.60 3.45
C SER A 144 0.00 5.55 4.70
N LEU A 145 0.68 6.66 5.02
CA LEU A 145 1.38 6.82 6.30
C LEU A 145 0.54 7.50 7.39
N VAL A 146 -0.73 7.82 7.11
CA VAL A 146 -1.62 8.40 8.14
C VAL A 146 -1.73 7.42 9.31
N SER A 147 -1.29 7.87 10.48
CA SER A 147 -1.32 7.12 11.73
C SER A 147 -0.53 5.81 11.68
N VAL A 148 0.55 5.76 10.88
CA VAL A 148 1.38 4.56 10.68
C VAL A 148 1.92 4.00 12.00
N TYR A 149 2.13 4.82 13.01
CA TYR A 149 2.56 4.39 14.36
C TYR A 149 1.65 3.33 15.00
N ALA A 150 0.38 3.25 14.58
CA ALA A 150 -0.62 2.37 15.16
C ALA A 150 -0.79 1.03 14.42
N SER A 151 0.03 0.74 13.40
CA SER A 151 -0.17 -0.38 12.49
C SER A 151 0.96 -1.41 12.47
N ALA A 152 1.82 -1.43 13.48
CA ALA A 152 2.84 -2.48 13.59
C ALA A 152 2.18 -3.89 13.68
N PRO A 153 2.80 -4.95 13.15
CA PRO A 153 4.05 -4.94 12.39
C PRO A 153 3.87 -4.40 10.95
N TYR A 154 4.97 -3.96 10.36
CA TYR A 154 5.03 -3.27 9.07
C TYR A 154 5.41 -4.21 7.92
N LEU A 155 5.26 -3.66 6.70
CA LEU A 155 5.36 -4.33 5.41
C LEU A 155 4.22 -5.32 5.16
N HIS A 156 3.97 -5.62 3.88
CA HIS A 156 2.92 -6.55 3.46
C HIS A 156 3.02 -7.95 4.08
N SER A 157 4.22 -8.36 4.49
CA SER A 157 4.51 -9.65 5.13
C SER A 157 4.46 -9.60 6.66
N GLY A 158 4.36 -8.40 7.27
CA GLY A 158 4.51 -8.22 8.72
C GLY A 158 5.95 -8.49 9.22
N ALA A 159 6.94 -8.60 8.33
CA ALA A 159 8.31 -8.99 8.71
C ALA A 159 9.08 -7.93 9.50
N ALA A 160 8.62 -6.67 9.50
CA ALA A 160 9.28 -5.59 10.24
C ALA A 160 8.48 -5.23 11.50
N ALA A 161 8.96 -5.57 12.68
CA ALA A 161 8.25 -5.28 13.93
C ALA A 161 8.21 -3.78 14.30
N THR A 162 9.15 -2.98 13.79
CA THR A 162 9.32 -1.56 14.10
C THR A 162 9.56 -0.72 12.83
N LEU A 163 9.37 0.59 12.91
CA LEU A 163 9.73 1.51 11.84
C LEU A 163 11.24 1.57 11.61
N ASP A 164 12.05 1.42 12.67
CA ASP A 164 13.50 1.26 12.53
C ASP A 164 13.85 0.07 11.62
N ALA A 165 13.20 -1.08 11.81
CA ALA A 165 13.41 -2.28 10.99
C ALA A 165 12.99 -2.05 9.52
N VAL A 166 11.95 -1.26 9.25
CA VAL A 166 11.60 -0.84 7.89
C VAL A 166 12.74 -0.03 7.25
N LEU A 167 13.32 0.89 8.02
CA LEU A 167 14.40 1.76 7.56
C LEU A 167 15.75 1.04 7.45
N GLU A 168 15.90 -0.21 7.88
CA GLU A 168 17.11 -1.01 7.63
C GLU A 168 17.25 -1.38 6.14
N ASN A 169 16.12 -1.45 5.41
CA ASN A 169 16.13 -1.73 3.97
C ASN A 169 16.63 -0.51 3.17
N VAL A 170 17.90 -0.57 2.74
CA VAL A 170 18.55 0.47 1.94
C VAL A 170 17.77 0.77 0.66
N THR A 171 17.30 -0.27 -0.03
CA THR A 171 16.59 -0.11 -1.30
C THR A 171 15.29 0.66 -1.08
N HIS A 172 14.53 0.33 -0.03
CA HIS A 172 13.29 1.02 0.27
C HIS A 172 13.51 2.49 0.64
N ARG A 173 14.52 2.79 1.47
CA ARG A 173 14.76 4.17 1.94
C ARG A 173 15.44 5.08 0.91
N SER A 174 16.04 4.54 -0.15
CA SER A 174 16.70 5.35 -1.19
C SER A 174 15.93 5.43 -2.51
N VAL A 175 15.00 4.51 -2.79
CA VAL A 175 14.24 4.46 -4.08
C VAL A 175 13.37 5.70 -4.33
N GLY A 176 13.07 6.48 -3.28
CA GLY A 176 12.32 7.74 -3.38
C GLY A 176 13.10 8.86 -4.08
N ARG A 177 14.42 8.72 -4.23
CA ARG A 177 15.27 9.69 -4.94
C ARG A 177 15.51 9.29 -6.38
N ALA A 178 15.54 10.29 -7.27
CA ALA A 178 15.84 10.08 -8.68
C ALA A 178 17.27 9.58 -8.95
N ASP A 179 18.22 9.91 -8.07
CA ASP A 179 19.62 9.44 -8.14
C ASP A 179 19.87 8.12 -7.40
N GLY A 180 18.88 7.62 -6.65
CA GLY A 180 18.98 6.40 -5.85
C GLY A 180 19.98 6.45 -4.69
N LEU A 181 20.51 7.62 -4.34
CA LEU A 181 21.52 7.77 -3.28
C LEU A 181 20.90 7.54 -1.90
N ASP A 182 21.55 6.74 -1.05
CA ASP A 182 21.16 6.62 0.35
C ASP A 182 21.68 7.82 1.17
N THR A 183 20.76 8.70 1.58
CA THR A 183 21.05 9.88 2.41
C THR A 183 20.83 9.63 3.90
N LEU A 184 20.33 8.44 4.27
CA LEU A 184 19.95 8.07 5.63
C LEU A 184 20.92 7.02 6.20
N THR A 185 22.21 7.15 5.88
CA THR A 185 23.26 6.23 6.36
C THR A 185 23.53 6.40 7.86
N ASP A 186 23.34 7.60 8.41
CA ASP A 186 23.45 7.87 9.85
C ASP A 186 22.23 7.28 10.62
N PRO A 187 22.45 6.37 11.60
CA PRO A 187 21.37 5.87 12.46
C PRO A 187 20.65 6.95 13.27
N HIS A 188 21.29 8.07 13.60
CA HIS A 188 20.63 9.17 14.30
C HIS A 188 19.61 9.87 13.41
N ASP A 189 19.92 10.07 12.13
CA ASP A 189 18.97 10.63 11.17
C ASP A 189 17.79 9.68 10.93
N ARG A 190 18.04 8.37 10.88
CA ARG A 190 16.93 7.39 10.83
C ARG A 190 16.02 7.47 12.04
N LYS A 191 16.55 7.66 13.26
CA LYS A 191 15.72 7.85 14.46
C LYS A 191 14.88 9.12 14.40
N GLU A 192 15.45 10.23 13.92
CA GLU A 192 14.69 11.47 13.72
C GLU A 192 13.58 11.29 12.68
N LEU A 193 13.85 10.55 11.61
CA LEU A 193 12.86 10.16 10.61
C LEU A 193 11.75 9.29 11.23
N VAL A 194 12.08 8.28 12.04
CA VAL A 194 11.09 7.45 12.76
C VAL A 194 10.17 8.31 13.61
N ARG A 195 10.71 9.25 14.40
CA ARG A 195 9.87 10.16 15.21
C ARG A 195 8.93 11.00 14.35
N PHE A 196 9.38 11.42 13.16
CA PHE A 196 8.50 12.09 12.22
C PHE A 196 7.42 11.16 11.68
N LEU A 197 7.75 9.94 11.26
CA LEU A 197 6.78 8.94 10.82
C LEU A 197 5.73 8.67 11.91
N GLU A 198 6.16 8.57 13.16
CA GLU A 198 5.26 8.39 14.31
C GLU A 198 4.31 9.56 14.52
N SER A 199 4.70 10.77 14.11
CA SER A 199 3.88 11.99 14.23
C SER A 199 2.79 12.12 13.16
N ILE A 200 2.87 11.34 12.07
CA ILE A 200 1.97 11.51 10.92
C ILE A 200 0.57 11.07 11.30
N ASP A 201 -0.39 12.00 11.25
CA ASP A 201 -1.82 11.75 11.36
C ASP A 201 -2.60 12.65 10.39
N ARG A 202 -3.94 12.66 10.48
CA ARG A 202 -4.80 13.47 9.59
C ARG A 202 -4.60 14.99 9.74
N GLY A 203 -4.08 15.46 10.86
CA GLY A 203 -3.82 16.89 11.10
C GLY A 203 -2.43 17.33 10.64
N THR A 204 -1.56 16.39 10.28
CA THR A 204 -0.19 16.67 9.86
C THR A 204 -0.17 17.21 8.43
N GLU A 205 0.47 18.37 8.23
CA GLU A 205 0.58 19.01 6.91
C GLU A 205 1.18 18.04 5.87
N PRO A 206 0.49 17.74 4.76
CA PRO A 206 0.98 16.79 3.77
C PRO A 206 2.06 17.41 2.88
N PHE A 207 2.82 16.55 2.19
CA PHE A 207 3.66 16.96 1.07
C PHE A 207 2.84 16.85 -0.23
N LEU A 208 2.38 17.97 -0.77
CA LEU A 208 1.53 17.96 -1.98
C LEU A 208 2.33 17.80 -3.28
N ASN A 209 3.60 18.18 -3.27
CA ASN A 209 4.49 18.03 -4.41
C ASN A 209 5.06 16.60 -4.42
N VAL A 210 4.54 15.78 -5.32
CA VAL A 210 4.94 14.37 -5.50
C VAL A 210 5.55 14.22 -6.88
N ILE A 211 6.80 13.76 -6.97
CA ILE A 211 7.47 13.46 -8.24
C ILE A 211 7.99 12.04 -8.18
N ILE A 212 7.22 11.10 -8.73
CA ILE A 212 7.59 9.68 -8.73
C ILE A 212 8.88 9.49 -9.53
N PRO A 213 9.94 8.91 -8.95
CA PRO A 213 11.18 8.65 -9.67
C PRO A 213 10.95 7.72 -10.87
N PRO A 214 11.61 7.96 -12.01
CA PRO A 214 11.52 7.07 -13.16
C PRO A 214 11.84 5.63 -12.76
N ARG A 215 11.04 4.67 -13.24
CA ARG A 215 11.20 3.21 -13.01
C ARG A 215 10.99 2.73 -11.56
N ALA A 216 10.69 3.62 -10.62
CA ALA A 216 10.30 3.21 -9.26
C ALA A 216 8.92 2.55 -9.24
N CYS A 217 7.98 3.09 -10.03
CA CYS A 217 6.62 2.58 -10.16
C CYS A 217 6.24 2.37 -11.63
N GLY A 218 5.26 1.50 -11.87
CA GLY A 218 4.72 1.26 -13.21
C GLY A 218 5.39 0.12 -13.99
N PRO A 219 4.99 -0.05 -15.27
CA PRO A 219 5.59 -1.06 -16.15
C PRO A 219 7.07 -0.76 -16.41
N ARG A 220 7.83 -1.82 -16.74
CA ARG A 220 9.22 -1.72 -17.19
C ARG A 220 9.30 -1.89 -18.70
#